data_AF-A0A529JVF0-F1
#
_entry.id   AF-A0A529JVF0-F1
#
_cell.length_a   1.000
_cell.length_b   1.000
_cell.length_c   1.000
_cell.angle_alpha   90.00
_cell.angle_beta   90.00
_cell.angle_gamma   90.00
#
_symmetry.space_group_name_H-M   'P 1'
#
loop_
_entity.id
_entity.type
_entity.pdbx_description
1 polymer ?
#
loop_
_entity_poly.entity_id
_entity_poly.type
_entity_poly.pdbx_seq_one_letter_code
_entity_poly.pdbx_strand_id
1 'polypeptide(L)' 'MKSLDGAATVVDHGGSLGRARALFPHAPQPFVDLSTGINPHSYPFFNLPATALS' A
#
# COMPACT_ATOMS: atom_id res chain seq x y z
N MET A 1 -19.47 -2.44 20.51
CA MET A 1 -19.49 -2.69 19.05
C MET A 1 -18.05 -3.06 18.68
N LYS A 2 -17.82 -4.24 18.10
CA LYS A 2 -16.51 -4.92 18.03
C LYS A 2 -15.45 -4.06 17.33
N SER A 3 -14.36 -3.75 18.05
CA SER A 3 -13.04 -3.47 17.47
C SER A 3 -12.55 -4.77 16.85
N LEU A 4 -12.28 -4.77 15.55
CA LEU A 4 -11.58 -5.84 14.85
C LEU A 4 -10.14 -5.38 14.64
N ASP A 5 -9.36 -5.44 15.71
CA ASP A 5 -7.90 -5.41 15.62
C ASP A 5 -7.46 -6.72 14.95
N GLY A 6 -7.00 -6.63 13.69
CA GLY A 6 -6.63 -7.82 12.92
C GLY A 6 -6.03 -7.58 11.54
N ALA A 7 -6.00 -6.34 11.05
CA ALA A 7 -5.11 -5.94 9.98
C ALA A 7 -4.35 -4.74 10.49
N ALA A 8 -3.03 -4.85 10.65
CA ALA A 8 -2.19 -3.68 10.47
C ALA A 8 -2.56 -3.16 9.09
N THR A 9 -3.43 -2.14 9.03
CA THR A 9 -3.73 -1.48 7.78
C THR A 9 -2.38 -1.02 7.29
N VAL A 10 -1.94 -1.55 6.16
CA VAL A 10 -0.71 -1.09 5.55
C VAL A 10 -1.05 0.32 5.07
N VAL A 11 -0.87 1.32 5.94
CA VAL A 11 -1.34 2.70 5.72
C VAL A 11 -0.46 3.42 4.69
N ASP A 12 0.58 2.77 4.17
CA ASP A 12 1.38 3.29 3.06
C ASP A 12 0.98 2.64 1.74
N HIS A 13 -0.28 2.80 1.37
CA HIS A 13 -0.78 2.44 0.05
C HIS A 13 -0.93 3.72 -0.78
N GLY A 14 0.19 4.12 -1.39
CA GLY A 14 0.29 5.33 -2.19
C GLY A 14 1.73 5.63 -2.63
N GLY A 15 2.03 6.87 -2.99
CA GLY A 15 3.38 7.34 -3.38
C GLY A 15 4.30 7.65 -2.19
N SER A 16 4.00 7.15 -0.99
CA SER A 16 4.74 7.43 0.26
C SER A 16 5.03 8.91 0.48
N LEU A 17 3.99 9.75 0.37
CA LEU A 17 4.14 11.21 0.43
C LEU A 17 4.76 11.70 1.76
N GLY A 18 4.55 10.99 2.86
CA GLY A 18 5.19 11.28 4.14
C GLY A 18 6.71 11.11 4.07
N ARG A 19 7.17 10.01 3.46
CA ARG A 19 8.60 9.76 3.21
C ARG A 19 9.18 10.75 2.21
N ALA A 20 8.44 11.07 1.15
CA ALA A 20 8.87 12.07 0.16
C ALA A 20 9.08 13.46 0.79
N ARG A 21 8.17 13.90 1.66
CA ARG A 21 8.33 15.15 2.42
C ARG A 21 9.55 15.15 3.34
N ALA A 22 9.85 14.02 3.99
CA ALA A 22 11.00 13.91 4.87
C ALA A 22 12.34 13.95 4.11
N LEU A 23 12.40 13.33 2.93
CA LEU A 23 13.61 13.27 2.10
C LEU A 23 13.86 14.57 1.32
N PHE A 24 12.79 15.30 0.97
CA PHE A 24 12.88 16.51 0.13
C PHE A 24 12.17 17.70 0.78
N PRO A 25 12.70 18.25 1.89
CA PRO A 25 12.03 19.30 2.66
C PRO A 25 11.89 20.64 1.90
N HIS A 26 12.65 20.83 0.83
CA HIS A 26 12.63 22.05 0.00
C HIS A 26 11.94 21.86 -1.36
N ALA A 27 11.34 20.67 -1.61
CA ALA A 27 10.62 20.45 -2.85
C ALA A 27 9.40 21.39 -2.96
N PRO A 28 9.09 21.89 -4.17
CA PRO A 28 7.88 22.67 -4.40
C PRO A 28 6.63 21.88 -4.00
N GLN A 29 5.69 22.57 -3.37
CA GLN A 29 4.39 22.00 -2.95
C GLN A 29 3.28 22.43 -3.92
N PRO A 30 2.22 21.62 -4.08
CA PRO A 30 1.99 20.32 -3.41
C PRO A 30 2.76 19.17 -4.07
N PHE A 31 3.06 18.13 -3.28
CA PHE A 31 3.47 16.84 -3.86
C PHE A 31 2.29 16.22 -4.60
N VAL A 32 2.53 15.76 -5.83
CA VAL A 32 1.55 15.03 -6.63
C VAL A 32 1.79 13.54 -6.44
N ASP A 33 0.77 12.82 -5.96
CA ASP A 33 0.81 11.36 -5.89
C ASP A 33 0.28 10.76 -7.20
N LEU A 34 1.15 10.04 -7.91
CA LEU A 34 0.80 9.32 -9.15
C LEU A 34 0.63 7.82 -8.93
N SER A 35 0.72 7.36 -7.68
CA SER A 35 0.43 5.97 -7.37
C SER A 35 -1.05 5.69 -7.64
N THR A 36 -1.34 4.47 -8.09
CA THR A 36 -2.71 4.02 -8.36
C THR A 36 -3.40 3.44 -7.12
N GLY A 37 -2.72 3.46 -5.96
CA GLY A 37 -3.11 2.71 -4.76
C GLY A 37 -2.99 1.18 -4.96
N ILE A 38 -3.35 0.43 -3.91
CA ILE A 38 -3.58 -1.01 -4.01
C ILE A 38 -5.00 -1.24 -4.51
N ASN A 39 -5.16 -2.08 -5.54
CA ASN A 39 -6.47 -2.53 -5.98
C ASN A 39 -7.14 -3.31 -4.84
N PRO A 40 -8.31 -2.89 -4.31
CA PRO A 40 -9.02 -3.63 -3.26
C PRO A 40 -9.51 -5.00 -3.74
N HIS A 41 -9.58 -5.20 -5.05
CA HIS A 41 -9.90 -6.47 -5.67
C HIS A 41 -8.61 -7.21 -6.03
N SER A 42 -8.44 -8.39 -5.45
CA SER A 42 -7.37 -9.31 -5.86
C SER A 42 -7.55 -9.69 -7.32
N TYR A 43 -6.44 -9.79 -8.05
CA TYR A 43 -6.47 -10.33 -9.40
C TYR A 43 -6.93 -11.79 -9.36
N PRO A 44 -7.74 -12.27 -10.33
CA PRO A 44 -8.12 -13.67 -10.39
C PRO A 44 -6.89 -14.56 -10.34
N PHE A 45 -6.91 -15.50 -9.40
CA PHE A 45 -5.77 -16.35 -9.15
C PHE A 45 -6.23 -17.80 -9.03
N PHE A 46 -5.43 -18.71 -9.58
CA PHE A 46 -5.73 -20.15 -9.54
C PHE A 46 -5.30 -20.74 -8.20
N ASN A 47 -5.86 -21.89 -7.85
CA ASN A 47 -5.44 -22.62 -6.64
C ASN A 47 -3.97 -23.02 -6.78
N LEU A 48 -3.10 -22.42 -5.96
CA LEU A 48 -1.70 -22.83 -5.90
C LEU A 48 -1.59 -24.22 -5.25
N PRO A 49 -0.78 -25.13 -5.83
CA PRO A 49 -0.44 -26.36 -5.14
C PRO A 49 0.37 -26.07 -3.88
N ALA A 50 0.26 -26.93 -2.86
CA ALA A 50 1.00 -26.77 -1.59
C ALA A 50 2.53 -26.74 -1.78
N THR A 51 3.02 -27.26 -2.91
CA THR A 51 4.43 -27.29 -3.30
C THR A 51 4.87 -26.07 -4.12
N ALA A 52 4.03 -25.05 -4.29
CA ALA A 52 4.34 -23.90 -5.17
C ALA A 52 5.58 -23.10 -4.74
N LEU A 53 5.98 -23.19 -3.48
CA LEU A 53 7.11 -22.45 -2.90
C LEU A 53 8.13 -23.38 -2.21
N SER A 54 8.02 -24.70 -2.42
CA SER A 54 8.94 -25.71 -1.86
C SER A 54 10.09 -26.03 -2.80
#